data_AF-A0AAV1P1I3-F1
#
_entry.id   AF-A0AAV1P1I3-F1
#
_cell.length_a   1.000
_cell.length_b   1.000
_cell.length_c   1.000
_cell.angle_alpha   90.00
_cell.angle_beta   90.00
_cell.angle_gamma   90.00
#
_symmetry.space_group_name_H-M   'P 1'
#
loop_
_entity.id
_entity.type
_entity.pdbx_description
1 polymer ?
#
loop_
_entity_poly.entity_id
_entity_poly.type
_entity_poly.pdbx_seq_one_letter_code
_entity_poly.pdbx_strand_id
1 'polypeptide(L)'
;MEQQEQVEWDDVNKLLQHHGFKPLYFADPVENKNLSDLVLLDKKSAGEIRTTLRIMLTDSERRQALIQELIKSNNQLKEEVQEHMSQAAHQSQRASELEGLLDQVKTRVQDLEDRYLGKAVQQHSQTQQIQQEKQDAQRRNQALEQKLSKQREEAAQLQRKLYFTIKEEERRLARHSQTYQHICKKVSQQNSAADQQVLDVIDFYETKMTQLLDELRSVKGESDQTRSKTSSNVTPAFKTILKAYQEHQKESKAQIEELKQELDTRPTLKEVKLYKHKLRRLEGLNKHNNARLPEDGNISDQAKEAIMCSHYHHLLNEINSILTNPNAPLRLHRQKPSSVTLDSAEFQTLLPTLESWSQQLHLLKVNTTCLQPFVSLTTGKKNIVSHSSFSVQS
;
A
#
# COMPACT_ATOMS: atom_id res chain seq x y z
N MET A 1 -41.81 -101.78 -11.44
CA MET A 1 -40.63 -101.14 -12.06
C MET A 1 -41.07 -99.98 -12.94
N GLU A 2 -42.16 -100.12 -13.69
CA GLU A 2 -42.78 -99.05 -14.51
C GLU A 2 -43.21 -97.81 -13.70
N GLN A 3 -43.76 -97.99 -12.49
CA GLN A 3 -44.17 -96.86 -11.64
C GLN A 3 -43.00 -95.94 -11.23
N GLN A 4 -41.79 -96.49 -11.07
CA GLN A 4 -40.61 -95.69 -10.71
C GLN A 4 -40.11 -94.87 -11.91
N GLU A 5 -40.16 -95.45 -13.11
CA GLU A 5 -39.79 -94.73 -14.33
C GLU A 5 -40.78 -93.61 -14.65
N GLN A 6 -42.08 -93.82 -14.41
CA GLN A 6 -43.11 -92.79 -14.54
C GLN A 6 -42.81 -91.58 -13.66
N VAL A 7 -42.52 -91.78 -12.37
CA VAL A 7 -42.21 -90.69 -11.42
C VAL A 7 -40.98 -89.90 -11.86
N GLU A 8 -39.94 -90.60 -12.31
CA GLU A 8 -38.69 -89.96 -12.74
C GLU A 8 -38.85 -89.16 -14.05
N TRP A 9 -39.74 -89.59 -14.96
CA TRP A 9 -40.14 -88.82 -16.14
C TRP A 9 -41.09 -87.68 -15.80
N ASP A 10 -41.99 -87.84 -14.83
CA ASP A 10 -42.86 -86.77 -14.35
C ASP A 10 -42.04 -85.60 -13.78
N ASP A 11 -40.94 -85.89 -13.09
CA ASP A 11 -40.02 -84.86 -12.60
C ASP A 11 -39.28 -84.11 -13.73
N VAL A 12 -38.89 -84.81 -14.80
CA VAL A 12 -38.31 -84.17 -15.99
C VAL A 12 -39.37 -83.39 -16.77
N ASN A 13 -40.60 -83.88 -16.82
CA ASN A 13 -41.73 -83.20 -17.45
C ASN A 13 -42.09 -81.89 -16.73
N LYS A 14 -42.02 -81.84 -15.40
CA LYS A 14 -42.17 -80.58 -14.65
C LYS A 14 -41.11 -79.55 -15.05
N LEU A 15 -39.85 -79.98 -15.18
CA LEU A 15 -38.76 -79.11 -15.65
C LEU A 15 -38.99 -78.66 -17.11
N LEU A 16 -39.36 -79.59 -18.00
CA LEU A 16 -39.69 -79.26 -19.39
C LEU A 16 -40.80 -78.22 -19.48
N GLN A 17 -41.87 -78.40 -18.72
CA GLN A 17 -42.98 -77.44 -18.66
C GLN A 17 -42.56 -76.09 -18.09
N HIS A 18 -41.71 -76.06 -17.05
CA HIS A 18 -41.14 -74.81 -16.50
C HIS A 18 -40.36 -74.02 -17.56
N HIS A 19 -39.71 -74.73 -18.48
CA HIS A 19 -39.00 -74.15 -19.63
C HIS A 19 -39.88 -73.95 -20.88
N GLY A 20 -41.18 -74.23 -20.82
CA GLY A 20 -42.12 -74.04 -21.93
C GLY A 20 -42.13 -75.16 -22.98
N PHE A 21 -41.52 -76.31 -22.70
CA PHE A 21 -41.55 -77.50 -23.54
C PHE A 21 -42.76 -78.39 -23.22
N LYS A 22 -43.18 -79.21 -24.21
CA LYS A 22 -44.25 -80.18 -24.03
C LYS A 22 -43.78 -81.37 -23.17
N PRO A 23 -44.62 -81.89 -22.25
CA PRO A 23 -44.31 -83.10 -21.49
C PRO A 23 -44.25 -84.34 -22.40
N LEU A 24 -43.40 -85.28 -22.02
CA LEU A 24 -43.21 -86.58 -22.65
C LEU A 24 -44.10 -87.62 -21.97
N TYR A 25 -44.76 -88.47 -22.76
CA TYR A 25 -45.65 -89.51 -22.27
C TYR A 25 -45.23 -90.87 -22.82
N PHE A 26 -45.46 -91.93 -22.04
CA PHE A 26 -45.37 -93.28 -22.56
C PHE A 26 -46.55 -93.53 -23.49
N ALA A 27 -46.27 -93.98 -24.71
CA ALA A 27 -47.28 -94.26 -25.70
C ALA A 27 -47.83 -95.68 -25.52
N ASP A 28 -49.16 -95.85 -25.53
CA ASP A 28 -49.78 -97.18 -25.63
C ASP A 28 -49.55 -97.74 -27.04
N PRO A 29 -48.89 -98.92 -27.19
CA PRO A 29 -48.66 -99.55 -28.48
C PRO A 29 -49.94 -99.91 -29.26
N VAL A 30 -51.10 -99.98 -28.59
CA VAL A 30 -52.39 -100.40 -29.18
C VAL A 30 -53.19 -99.20 -29.70
N GLU A 31 -53.04 -98.02 -29.09
CA GLU A 31 -53.82 -96.82 -29.43
C GLU A 31 -53.15 -95.91 -30.48
N ASN A 32 -51.83 -96.00 -30.65
CA ASN A 32 -51.07 -95.09 -31.53
C ASN A 32 -50.88 -95.65 -32.95
N LYS A 33 -51.55 -95.05 -33.94
CA LYS A 33 -51.47 -95.46 -35.36
C LYS A 33 -50.34 -94.79 -36.15
N ASN A 34 -49.74 -93.72 -35.62
CA ASN A 34 -48.70 -92.93 -36.29
C ASN A 34 -47.31 -93.27 -35.74
N LEU A 35 -46.65 -94.26 -36.33
CA LEU A 35 -45.31 -94.70 -35.91
C LEU A 35 -44.21 -93.63 -36.08
N SER A 36 -44.48 -92.56 -36.84
CA SER A 36 -43.54 -91.45 -37.09
C SER A 36 -43.30 -90.57 -35.86
N ASP A 37 -44.24 -90.56 -34.91
CA ASP A 37 -44.21 -89.66 -33.75
C ASP A 37 -43.75 -90.37 -32.46
N LEU A 38 -43.44 -91.68 -32.56
CA LEU A 38 -43.02 -92.51 -31.44
C LEU A 38 -41.52 -92.81 -31.51
N VAL A 39 -40.85 -92.73 -30.37
CA VAL A 39 -39.44 -93.12 -30.24
C VAL A 39 -39.35 -94.34 -29.33
N LEU A 40 -38.93 -95.48 -29.89
CA LEU A 40 -38.64 -96.68 -29.10
C LEU A 40 -37.24 -96.58 -28.52
N LEU A 41 -37.16 -96.59 -27.19
CA LEU A 41 -35.90 -96.55 -26.46
C LEU A 41 -35.78 -97.81 -25.60
N ASP A 42 -34.60 -98.39 -25.56
CA ASP A 42 -34.29 -99.36 -24.52
C ASP A 42 -34.16 -98.62 -23.18
N LYS A 43 -34.39 -99.36 -22.08
CA LYS A 43 -34.40 -98.81 -20.73
C LYS A 43 -33.13 -98.03 -20.38
N LYS A 44 -31.98 -98.48 -20.89
CA LYS A 44 -30.70 -97.81 -20.66
C LYS A 44 -30.64 -96.45 -21.37
N SER A 45 -30.96 -96.39 -22.67
CA SER A 45 -30.95 -95.12 -23.41
C SER A 45 -32.01 -94.13 -22.90
N ALA A 46 -33.19 -94.62 -22.49
CA ALA A 46 -34.21 -93.77 -21.87
C ALA A 46 -33.71 -93.13 -20.55
N GLY A 47 -33.01 -93.90 -19.72
CA GLY A 47 -32.36 -93.40 -18.51
C GLY A 47 -31.30 -92.33 -18.80
N GLU A 48 -30.45 -92.55 -19.81
CA GLU A 48 -29.39 -91.63 -20.22
C GLU A 48 -29.93 -90.32 -20.84
N ILE A 49 -30.98 -90.40 -21.65
CA ILE A 49 -31.64 -89.21 -22.22
C ILE A 49 -32.26 -88.39 -21.10
N ARG A 50 -32.93 -89.03 -20.15
CA ARG A 50 -33.57 -88.35 -19.03
C ARG A 50 -32.57 -87.64 -18.12
N THR A 51 -31.44 -88.27 -17.80
CA THR A 51 -30.37 -87.62 -17.02
C THR A 51 -29.77 -86.45 -17.80
N THR A 52 -29.57 -86.61 -19.12
CA THR A 52 -29.09 -85.54 -20.00
C THR A 52 -30.04 -84.36 -20.03
N LEU A 53 -31.35 -84.59 -20.22
CA LEU A 53 -32.38 -83.55 -20.19
C LEU A 53 -32.39 -82.81 -18.85
N ARG A 54 -32.33 -83.55 -17.73
CA ARG A 54 -32.28 -82.95 -16.39
C ARG A 54 -31.06 -82.04 -16.21
N ILE A 55 -29.88 -82.51 -16.63
CA ILE A 55 -28.65 -81.70 -16.58
C ILE A 55 -28.76 -80.46 -17.45
N MET A 56 -29.24 -80.59 -18.70
CA MET A 56 -29.36 -79.46 -19.62
C MET A 56 -30.36 -78.40 -19.14
N LEU A 57 -31.52 -78.81 -18.61
CA LEU A 57 -32.55 -77.89 -18.11
C LEU A 57 -32.06 -77.14 -16.87
N THR A 58 -31.53 -77.86 -15.88
CA THR A 58 -30.97 -77.23 -14.66
C THR A 58 -29.79 -76.30 -14.97
N ASP A 59 -28.94 -76.67 -15.93
CA ASP A 59 -27.85 -75.81 -16.37
C ASP A 59 -28.36 -74.56 -17.13
N SER A 60 -29.47 -74.69 -17.88
CA SER A 60 -30.14 -73.54 -18.50
C SER A 60 -30.67 -72.56 -17.45
N GLU A 61 -31.28 -73.02 -16.36
CA GLU A 61 -31.74 -72.16 -15.26
C GLU A 61 -30.56 -71.45 -14.59
N ARG A 62 -29.47 -72.17 -14.31
CA ARG A 62 -28.24 -71.60 -13.74
C ARG A 62 -27.66 -70.51 -14.64
N ARG A 63 -27.58 -70.75 -15.96
CA ARG A 63 -27.09 -69.76 -16.92
C ARG A 63 -28.01 -68.55 -16.98
N GLN A 64 -29.33 -68.75 -16.96
CA GLN A 64 -30.28 -67.65 -16.95
C GLN A 64 -30.13 -66.78 -15.69
N ALA A 65 -29.94 -67.40 -14.52
CA ALA A 65 -29.67 -66.68 -13.27
C ALA A 65 -28.37 -65.87 -13.37
N LEU A 66 -27.29 -66.45 -13.90
CA LEU A 66 -26.03 -65.74 -14.10
C LEU A 66 -26.18 -64.55 -15.06
N ILE A 67 -26.91 -64.71 -16.16
CA ILE A 67 -27.19 -63.63 -17.12
C ILE A 67 -27.93 -62.49 -16.42
N GLN A 68 -28.93 -62.79 -15.59
CA GLN A 68 -29.67 -61.78 -14.84
C GLN A 68 -28.78 -61.02 -13.85
N GLU A 69 -27.92 -61.72 -13.11
CA GLU A 69 -26.97 -61.07 -12.18
C GLU A 69 -25.93 -60.22 -12.93
N LEU A 70 -25.46 -60.67 -14.09
CA LEU A 70 -24.59 -59.87 -14.97
C LEU A 70 -25.29 -58.61 -15.47
N ILE A 71 -26.56 -58.69 -15.87
CA ILE A 71 -27.34 -57.53 -16.30
C ILE A 71 -27.48 -56.53 -15.15
N LYS A 72 -27.85 -56.99 -13.95
CA LYS A 72 -27.95 -56.13 -12.76
C LYS A 72 -26.62 -55.47 -12.43
N SER A 73 -25.53 -56.24 -12.38
CA SER A 73 -24.19 -55.71 -12.12
C SER A 73 -23.74 -54.72 -13.19
N ASN A 74 -24.02 -54.98 -14.46
CA ASN A 74 -23.67 -54.05 -15.55
C ASN A 74 -24.44 -52.73 -15.44
N ASN A 75 -25.73 -52.77 -15.07
CA ASN A 75 -26.53 -51.56 -14.85
C ASN A 75 -26.02 -50.75 -13.66
N GLN A 76 -25.70 -51.43 -12.54
CA GLN A 76 -25.10 -50.78 -11.38
C GLN A 76 -23.77 -50.09 -11.74
N LEU A 77 -22.89 -50.78 -12.48
CA LEU A 77 -21.63 -50.19 -12.94
C LEU A 77 -21.84 -48.99 -13.86
N LYS A 78 -22.87 -49.01 -14.71
CA LYS A 78 -23.21 -47.84 -15.56
C LYS A 78 -23.66 -46.65 -14.73
N GLU A 79 -24.45 -46.88 -13.69
CA GLU A 79 -24.90 -45.82 -12.76
C GLU A 79 -23.70 -45.23 -12.00
N GLU A 80 -22.80 -46.07 -11.47
CA GLU A 80 -21.58 -45.61 -10.78
C GLU A 80 -20.65 -44.82 -11.70
N VAL A 81 -20.47 -45.26 -12.95
CA VAL A 81 -19.68 -44.51 -13.94
C VAL A 81 -20.32 -43.15 -14.21
N GLN A 82 -21.65 -43.10 -14.36
CA GLN A 82 -22.34 -41.84 -14.59
C GLN A 82 -22.23 -40.90 -13.39
N GLU A 83 -22.33 -41.42 -12.16
CA GLU A 83 -22.14 -40.65 -10.95
C GLU A 83 -20.72 -40.08 -10.87
N HIS A 84 -19.70 -40.91 -11.07
CA HIS A 84 -18.30 -40.47 -11.08
C HIS A 84 -18.02 -39.45 -12.19
N MET A 85 -18.62 -39.59 -13.38
CA MET A 85 -18.53 -38.59 -14.43
C MET A 85 -19.14 -37.26 -14.00
N SER A 86 -20.31 -37.26 -13.36
CA SER A 86 -20.94 -36.02 -12.85
C SER A 86 -20.10 -35.36 -11.76
N GLN A 87 -19.53 -36.15 -10.85
CA GLN A 87 -18.66 -35.67 -9.78
C GLN A 87 -17.37 -35.07 -10.36
N ALA A 88 -16.73 -35.75 -11.32
CA ALA A 88 -15.54 -35.26 -11.99
C ALA A 88 -15.81 -33.95 -12.76
N ALA A 89 -16.96 -33.84 -13.44
CA ALA A 89 -17.36 -32.61 -14.13
C ALA A 89 -17.52 -31.44 -13.14
N HIS A 90 -18.18 -31.67 -12.00
CA HIS A 90 -18.31 -30.65 -10.96
C HIS A 90 -16.95 -30.22 -10.38
N GLN A 91 -16.04 -31.17 -10.12
CA GLN A 91 -14.70 -30.84 -9.64
C GLN A 91 -13.89 -30.06 -10.68
N SER A 92 -14.00 -30.43 -11.96
CA SER A 92 -13.36 -29.70 -13.06
C SER A 92 -13.88 -28.27 -13.17
N GLN A 93 -15.19 -28.06 -13.04
CA GLN A 93 -15.79 -26.73 -13.06
C GLN A 93 -15.30 -25.87 -11.89
N ARG A 94 -15.33 -26.43 -10.67
CA ARG A 94 -14.83 -25.73 -9.49
C ARG A 94 -13.34 -25.38 -9.60
N ALA A 95 -12.53 -26.27 -10.18
CA ALA A 95 -11.11 -26.00 -10.43
C ALA A 95 -10.93 -24.81 -11.38
N SER A 96 -11.72 -24.74 -12.46
CA SER A 96 -11.70 -23.63 -13.41
C SER A 96 -12.13 -22.30 -12.77
N GLU A 97 -13.16 -22.31 -11.91
CA GLU A 97 -13.58 -21.12 -11.15
C GLU A 97 -12.47 -20.62 -10.21
N LEU A 98 -11.81 -21.54 -9.50
CA LEU A 98 -10.68 -21.21 -8.62
C LEU A 98 -9.46 -20.70 -9.40
N GLU A 99 -9.20 -21.24 -10.59
CA GLU A 99 -8.13 -20.76 -11.49
C GLU A 99 -8.43 -19.33 -11.96
N GLY A 100 -9.67 -19.03 -12.33
CA GLY A 100 -10.10 -17.68 -12.69
C GLY A 100 -9.94 -16.66 -11.55
N LEU A 101 -10.33 -17.04 -10.31
CA LEU A 101 -10.12 -16.20 -9.13
C LEU A 101 -8.63 -15.98 -8.83
N LEU A 102 -7.82 -17.03 -8.97
CA LEU A 102 -6.38 -16.93 -8.78
C LEU A 102 -5.75 -15.96 -9.78
N ASP A 103 -6.14 -16.00 -11.04
CA ASP A 103 -5.64 -15.09 -12.06
C ASP A 103 -6.09 -13.63 -11.82
N GLN A 104 -7.30 -13.43 -11.30
CA GLN A 104 -7.75 -12.11 -10.87
C GLN A 104 -6.94 -11.58 -9.68
N VAL A 105 -6.60 -12.44 -8.71
CA VAL A 105 -5.74 -12.05 -7.58
C VAL A 105 -4.31 -11.74 -8.05
N LYS A 106 -3.73 -12.56 -8.94
CA LYS A 106 -2.39 -12.32 -9.51
C LYS A 106 -2.33 -10.96 -10.21
N THR A 107 -3.29 -10.66 -11.09
CA THR A 107 -3.35 -9.36 -11.79
C THR A 107 -3.50 -8.21 -10.81
N ARG A 108 -4.32 -8.35 -9.77
CA ARG A 108 -4.47 -7.32 -8.75
C ARG A 108 -3.21 -7.09 -7.92
N VAL A 109 -2.47 -8.15 -7.58
CA VAL A 109 -1.19 -8.05 -6.87
C VAL A 109 -0.16 -7.37 -7.76
N GLN A 110 -0.04 -7.78 -9.02
CA GLN A 110 0.86 -7.13 -9.99
C GLN A 110 0.56 -5.63 -10.13
N ASP A 111 -0.71 -5.26 -10.29
CA ASP A 111 -1.13 -3.86 -10.38
C ASP A 111 -0.78 -3.04 -9.13
N LEU A 112 -0.79 -3.67 -7.94
CA LEU A 112 -0.41 -3.03 -6.69
C LEU A 112 1.10 -2.85 -6.61
N GLU A 113 1.86 -3.90 -6.93
CA GLU A 113 3.32 -3.87 -7.00
C GLU A 113 3.81 -2.78 -7.97
N ASP A 114 3.26 -2.72 -9.18
CA ASP A 114 3.59 -1.72 -10.19
C ASP A 114 3.27 -0.30 -9.71
N ARG A 115 2.14 -0.11 -9.00
CA ARG A 115 1.79 1.17 -8.39
C ARG A 115 2.75 1.58 -7.29
N TYR A 116 3.19 0.65 -6.44
CA TYR A 116 4.17 0.93 -5.39
C TYR A 116 5.55 1.26 -5.97
N LEU A 117 5.99 0.48 -6.95
CA LEU A 117 7.24 0.74 -7.69
C LEU A 117 7.18 2.10 -8.38
N GLY A 118 6.07 2.42 -9.07
CA GLY A 118 5.88 3.71 -9.73
C GLY A 118 5.96 4.89 -8.76
N LYS A 119 5.30 4.78 -7.59
CA LYS A 119 5.40 5.81 -6.53
C LYS A 119 6.80 5.94 -5.97
N ALA A 120 7.49 4.83 -5.72
CA ALA A 120 8.87 4.84 -5.20
C ALA A 120 9.84 5.52 -6.19
N VAL A 121 9.73 5.20 -7.48
CA VAL A 121 10.53 5.83 -8.54
C VAL A 121 10.23 7.33 -8.64
N GLN A 122 8.95 7.72 -8.61
CA GLN A 122 8.55 9.12 -8.63
C GLN A 122 9.11 9.88 -7.41
N GLN A 123 8.95 9.34 -6.20
CA GLN A 123 9.50 9.95 -4.99
C GLN A 123 11.03 10.06 -5.02
N HIS A 124 11.71 9.04 -5.54
CA HIS A 124 13.16 9.06 -5.70
C HIS A 124 13.60 10.18 -6.66
N SER A 125 12.94 10.32 -7.81
CA SER A 125 13.23 11.39 -8.78
C SER A 125 12.99 12.78 -8.19
N GLN A 126 11.90 12.99 -7.45
CA GLN A 126 11.59 14.26 -6.78
C GLN A 126 12.65 14.58 -5.71
N THR A 127 13.02 13.60 -4.91
CA THR A 127 14.06 13.76 -3.88
C THR A 127 15.42 14.11 -4.51
N GLN A 128 15.77 13.45 -5.62
CA GLN A 128 16.99 13.74 -6.37
C GLN A 128 16.98 15.17 -6.93
N GLN A 129 15.85 15.62 -7.49
CA GLN A 129 15.69 16.98 -7.99
C GLN A 129 15.84 18.01 -6.87
N ILE A 130 15.12 17.86 -5.76
CA ILE A 130 15.21 18.76 -4.60
C ILE A 130 16.63 18.81 -4.05
N GLN A 131 17.32 17.66 -4.00
CA GLN A 131 18.70 17.60 -3.54
C GLN A 131 19.65 18.38 -4.48
N GLN A 132 19.45 18.28 -5.79
CA GLN A 132 20.21 19.04 -6.77
C GLN A 132 19.96 20.55 -6.62
N GLU A 133 18.69 20.96 -6.50
CA GLU A 133 18.29 22.36 -6.30
C GLU A 133 18.87 22.92 -5.00
N LYS A 134 18.88 22.14 -3.92
CA LYS A 134 19.52 22.50 -2.65
C LYS A 134 21.01 22.76 -2.83
N GLN A 135 21.73 21.89 -3.55
CA GLN A 135 23.16 22.08 -3.82
C GLN A 135 23.41 23.34 -4.66
N ASP A 136 22.59 23.58 -5.68
CA ASP A 136 22.68 24.78 -6.52
C ASP A 136 22.41 26.05 -5.69
N ALA A 137 21.37 26.05 -4.85
CA ALA A 137 21.06 27.16 -3.95
C ALA A 137 22.19 27.42 -2.94
N GLN A 138 22.79 26.35 -2.39
CA GLN A 138 23.92 26.46 -1.46
C GLN A 138 25.14 27.10 -2.14
N ARG A 139 25.46 26.69 -3.38
CA ARG A 139 26.54 27.32 -4.18
C ARG A 139 26.27 28.81 -4.42
N ARG A 140 25.02 29.19 -4.74
CA ARG A 140 24.64 30.60 -4.92
C ARG A 140 24.78 31.41 -3.64
N ASN A 141 24.34 30.87 -2.50
CA ASN A 141 24.46 31.54 -1.21
C ASN A 141 25.92 31.79 -0.84
N GLN A 142 26.80 30.79 -0.99
CA GLN A 142 28.24 30.95 -0.74
C GLN A 142 28.85 32.05 -1.62
N ALA A 143 28.49 32.11 -2.91
CA ALA A 143 28.96 33.15 -3.80
C ALA A 143 28.48 34.56 -3.40
N LEU A 144 27.22 34.68 -2.95
CA LEU A 144 26.66 35.94 -2.46
C LEU A 144 27.32 36.38 -1.15
N GLU A 145 27.56 35.48 -0.21
CA GLU A 145 28.27 35.76 1.04
C GLU A 145 29.68 36.28 0.77
N GLN A 146 30.41 35.64 -0.15
CA GLN A 146 31.73 36.12 -0.58
C GLN A 146 31.64 37.53 -1.17
N LYS A 147 30.65 37.80 -2.04
CA LYS A 147 30.46 39.14 -2.62
C LYS A 147 30.13 40.18 -1.56
N LEU A 148 29.31 39.83 -0.58
CA LEU A 148 28.92 40.71 0.53
C LEU A 148 30.12 41.00 1.45
N SER A 149 30.97 40.00 1.71
CA SER A 149 32.21 40.20 2.47
C SER A 149 33.16 41.19 1.78
N LYS A 150 33.35 41.06 0.46
CA LYS A 150 34.14 42.01 -0.34
C LYS A 150 33.58 43.43 -0.28
N GLN A 151 32.27 43.58 -0.46
CA GLN A 151 31.64 44.90 -0.36
C GLN A 151 31.76 45.52 1.04
N ARG A 152 31.68 44.72 2.11
CA ARG A 152 31.90 45.21 3.48
C ARG A 152 33.33 45.70 3.67
N GLU A 153 34.32 44.98 3.13
CA GLU A 153 35.72 45.38 3.20
C GLU A 153 35.95 46.69 2.43
N GLU A 154 35.43 46.81 1.20
CA GLU A 154 35.48 48.04 0.40
C GLU A 154 34.83 49.21 1.13
N ALA A 155 33.64 49.01 1.73
CA ALA A 155 32.95 50.03 2.51
C ALA A 155 33.77 50.47 3.73
N ALA A 156 34.40 49.54 4.45
CA ALA A 156 35.26 49.86 5.59
C ALA A 156 36.52 50.65 5.15
N GLN A 157 37.12 50.29 4.02
CA GLN A 157 38.24 51.04 3.44
C GLN A 157 37.84 52.47 3.06
N LEU A 158 36.67 52.64 2.43
CA LEU A 158 36.15 53.97 2.08
C LEU A 158 35.81 54.80 3.31
N GLN A 159 35.17 54.23 4.33
CA GLN A 159 34.92 54.91 5.61
C GLN A 159 36.22 55.39 6.25
N ARG A 160 37.27 54.56 6.24
CA ARG A 160 38.58 54.94 6.77
C ARG A 160 39.21 56.10 6.00
N LYS A 161 39.16 56.09 4.67
CA LYS A 161 39.65 57.19 3.82
C LYS A 161 38.89 58.48 4.10
N LEU A 162 37.56 58.39 4.22
CA LEU A 162 36.68 59.52 4.46
C LEU A 162 36.95 60.13 5.84
N TYR A 163 37.17 59.31 6.87
CA TYR A 163 37.59 59.77 8.20
C TYR A 163 38.90 60.58 8.16
N PHE A 164 39.94 60.06 7.51
CA PHE A 164 41.21 60.78 7.39
C PHE A 164 41.07 62.07 6.59
N THR A 165 40.28 62.06 5.53
CA THR A 165 40.01 63.26 4.71
C THR A 165 39.27 64.32 5.52
N ILE A 166 38.25 63.95 6.29
CA ILE A 166 37.54 64.87 7.19
C ILE A 166 38.49 65.44 8.25
N LYS A 167 39.29 64.59 8.91
CA LYS A 167 40.25 65.05 9.93
C LYS A 167 41.28 66.03 9.37
N GLU A 168 41.73 65.79 8.14
CA GLU A 168 42.62 66.70 7.44
C GLU A 168 41.95 68.03 7.10
N GLU A 169 40.72 67.99 6.59
CA GLU A 169 39.93 69.19 6.30
C GLU A 169 39.60 69.99 7.56
N GLU A 170 39.24 69.34 8.68
CA GLU A 170 39.06 69.99 9.98
C GLU A 170 40.34 70.73 10.42
N ARG A 171 41.50 70.10 10.24
CA ARG A 171 42.80 70.71 10.57
C ARG A 171 43.16 71.86 9.62
N ARG A 172 42.82 71.75 8.34
CA ARG A 172 42.96 72.84 7.35
C ARG A 172 42.06 74.03 7.70
N LEU A 173 40.79 73.76 8.02
CA LEU A 173 39.82 74.76 8.47
C LEU A 173 40.26 75.43 9.76
N ALA A 174 40.75 74.70 10.76
CA ALA A 174 41.26 75.28 12.00
C ALA A 174 42.43 76.25 11.74
N ARG A 175 43.39 75.86 10.88
CA ARG A 175 44.49 76.76 10.44
C ARG A 175 43.96 78.00 9.73
N HIS A 176 43.00 77.84 8.83
CA HIS A 176 42.40 78.94 8.09
C HIS A 176 41.64 79.89 9.03
N SER A 177 40.82 79.37 9.95
CA SER A 177 40.09 80.17 10.94
C SER A 177 41.02 80.93 11.89
N GLN A 178 42.12 80.31 12.35
CA GLN A 178 43.14 81.00 13.15
C GLN A 178 43.81 82.13 12.37
N THR A 179 44.17 81.86 11.11
CA THR A 179 44.77 82.88 10.21
C THR A 179 43.79 84.03 9.98
N TYR A 180 42.53 83.72 9.68
CA TYR A 180 41.47 84.69 9.51
C TYR A 180 41.26 85.52 10.78
N GLN A 181 41.19 84.89 11.95
CA GLN A 181 41.04 85.61 13.22
C GLN A 181 42.23 86.53 13.52
N HIS A 182 43.45 86.11 13.20
CA HIS A 182 44.64 86.95 13.33
C HIS A 182 44.61 88.14 12.36
N ILE A 183 44.16 87.94 11.12
CA ILE A 183 43.95 89.02 10.15
C ILE A 183 42.87 89.97 10.65
N CYS A 184 41.70 89.47 11.06
CA CYS A 184 40.63 90.30 11.62
C CYS A 184 41.09 91.09 12.84
N LYS A 185 41.85 90.48 13.77
CA LYS A 185 42.41 91.20 14.93
C LYS A 185 43.38 92.30 14.52
N LYS A 186 44.24 92.08 13.51
CA LYS A 186 45.12 93.11 12.96
C LYS A 186 44.34 94.24 12.28
N VAL A 187 43.31 93.89 11.49
CA VAL A 187 42.45 94.87 10.82
C VAL A 187 41.66 95.67 11.86
N SER A 188 41.06 95.03 12.87
CA SER A 188 40.38 95.72 13.97
C SER A 188 41.30 96.60 14.83
N GLN A 189 42.59 96.28 14.92
CA GLN A 189 43.59 97.15 15.55
C GLN A 189 44.04 98.31 14.63
N GLN A 190 43.86 98.17 13.32
CA GLN A 190 44.13 99.19 12.30
C GLN A 190 42.89 100.03 11.95
N ASN A 191 41.71 99.70 12.49
CA ASN A 191 40.49 100.49 12.34
C ASN A 191 40.75 101.90 12.88
N SER A 192 40.93 102.84 11.96
CA SER A 192 41.07 104.26 12.25
C SER A 192 39.72 104.83 12.70
N ALA A 193 39.72 105.89 13.52
CA ALA A 193 38.48 106.58 13.93
C ALA A 193 37.61 107.02 12.73
N ALA A 194 38.23 107.22 11.56
CA ALA A 194 37.54 107.49 10.29
C ALA A 194 36.73 106.30 9.77
N ASP A 195 37.23 105.06 9.91
CA ASP A 195 36.51 103.87 9.45
C ASP A 195 35.31 103.57 10.36
N GLN A 196 35.44 103.85 11.67
CA GLN A 196 34.30 103.76 12.58
C GLN A 196 33.23 104.82 12.25
N GLN A 197 33.63 106.05 11.93
CA GLN A 197 32.69 107.07 11.44
C GLN A 197 31.98 106.64 10.15
N VAL A 198 32.68 105.99 9.22
CA VAL A 198 32.06 105.48 7.98
C VAL A 198 31.07 104.35 8.30
N LEU A 199 31.40 103.43 9.19
CA LEU A 199 30.49 102.37 9.64
C LEU A 199 29.26 102.95 10.35
N ASP A 200 29.44 103.92 11.25
CA ASP A 200 28.33 104.60 11.94
C ASP A 200 27.43 105.36 10.93
N VAL A 201 28.03 105.94 9.88
CA VAL A 201 27.28 106.59 8.78
C VAL A 201 26.53 105.55 7.94
N ILE A 202 27.12 104.39 7.66
CA ILE A 202 26.44 103.29 6.97
C ILE A 202 25.26 102.81 7.81
N ASP A 203 25.45 102.53 9.10
CA ASP A 203 24.39 102.10 10.01
C ASP A 203 23.28 103.16 10.12
N PHE A 204 23.65 104.44 10.14
CA PHE A 204 22.70 105.56 10.11
C PHE A 204 21.88 105.55 8.82
N TYR A 205 22.51 105.44 7.65
CA TYR A 205 21.81 105.43 6.36
C TYR A 205 21.04 104.13 6.11
N GLU A 206 21.51 102.99 6.59
CA GLU A 206 20.77 101.74 6.57
C GLU A 206 19.50 101.88 7.40
N THR A 207 19.60 102.36 8.63
CA THR A 207 18.43 102.63 9.48
C THR A 207 17.49 103.66 8.85
N LYS A 208 18.02 104.71 8.23
CA LYS A 208 17.21 105.72 7.52
C LYS A 208 16.52 105.14 6.28
N MET A 209 17.19 104.23 5.59
CA MET A 209 16.63 103.55 4.42
C MET A 209 15.54 102.57 4.82
N THR A 210 15.68 101.84 5.94
CA THR A 210 14.58 101.02 6.48
C THR A 210 13.39 101.87 6.90
N GLN A 211 13.62 103.04 7.53
CA GLN A 211 12.56 103.99 7.87
C GLN A 211 11.85 104.55 6.63
N LEU A 212 12.59 104.92 5.58
CA LEU A 212 12.02 105.38 4.31
C LEU A 212 11.27 104.26 3.57
N LEU A 213 11.77 103.02 3.65
CA LEU A 213 11.08 101.84 3.11
C LEU A 213 9.79 101.52 3.88
N ASP A 214 9.78 101.71 5.20
CA ASP A 214 8.57 101.57 6.03
C ASP A 214 7.59 102.74 5.82
N GLU A 215 8.05 103.98 5.62
CA GLU A 215 7.23 105.11 5.18
C GLU A 215 6.63 104.86 3.79
N LEU A 216 7.40 104.34 2.84
CA LEU A 216 6.91 103.95 1.51
C LEU A 216 5.92 102.77 1.59
N ARG A 217 6.11 101.83 2.52
CA ARG A 217 5.18 100.72 2.77
C ARG A 217 3.89 101.18 3.45
N SER A 218 3.97 102.23 4.28
CA SER A 218 2.83 102.89 4.94
C SER A 218 2.01 103.76 3.97
N VAL A 219 2.67 104.45 3.03
CA VAL A 219 2.02 105.27 1.98
C VAL A 219 1.53 104.44 0.79
N LYS A 220 2.08 103.23 0.57
CA LYS A 220 1.67 102.28 -0.46
C LYS A 220 0.85 101.12 0.12
N GLY A 221 -0.08 101.45 1.00
CA GLY A 221 -1.01 100.52 1.62
C GLY A 221 -2.35 100.46 0.90
N GLU A 222 -2.40 99.99 -0.34
CA GLU A 222 -3.57 99.29 -0.90
C GLU A 222 -3.17 98.53 -2.18
N SER A 223 -3.68 97.30 -2.29
CA SER A 223 -3.59 96.32 -3.39
C SER A 223 -2.54 95.19 -3.30
N ASP A 224 -3.12 93.99 -3.14
CA ASP A 224 -2.81 92.74 -3.86
C ASP A 224 -2.18 91.55 -3.13
N GLN A 225 -3.13 90.72 -2.64
CA GLN A 225 -3.18 89.26 -2.73
C GLN A 225 -2.43 88.62 -3.91
N THR A 226 -1.79 87.47 -3.68
CA THR A 226 -2.04 86.15 -4.33
C THR A 226 -0.90 85.19 -3.96
N ARG A 227 -1.09 84.21 -3.08
CA ARG A 227 -1.61 82.85 -3.33
C ARG A 227 -1.05 82.17 -4.59
N SER A 228 -0.42 81.00 -4.35
CA SER A 228 -0.57 79.75 -5.13
C SER A 228 0.67 79.24 -5.88
N LYS A 229 1.16 78.05 -5.45
CA LYS A 229 1.42 76.83 -6.26
C LYS A 229 2.70 76.09 -5.86
N THR A 230 2.61 75.24 -4.84
CA THR A 230 3.46 74.05 -4.72
C THR A 230 2.96 72.98 -5.69
N SER A 231 3.50 73.01 -6.90
CA SER A 231 3.27 72.00 -7.94
C SER A 231 4.13 70.77 -7.67
N SER A 232 3.47 69.65 -7.38
CA SER A 232 3.69 68.34 -8.01
C SER A 232 5.08 68.10 -8.61
N ASN A 233 5.91 67.29 -7.94
CA ASN A 233 6.91 66.43 -8.59
C ASN A 233 7.29 65.30 -7.62
N VAL A 234 6.49 64.24 -7.59
CA VAL A 234 6.89 62.97 -6.98
C VAL A 234 7.40 62.07 -8.11
N THR A 235 8.68 61.72 -8.03
CA THR A 235 9.44 60.92 -9.00
C THR A 235 8.68 59.63 -9.37
N PRO A 236 8.67 59.20 -10.66
CA PRO A 236 7.94 58.01 -11.12
C PRO A 236 8.19 56.74 -10.29
N ALA A 237 9.41 56.56 -9.77
CA ALA A 237 9.78 55.45 -8.89
C ALA A 237 8.99 55.41 -7.57
N PHE A 238 8.71 56.57 -6.97
CA PHE A 238 7.97 56.65 -5.71
C PHE A 238 6.47 56.36 -5.92
N LYS A 239 5.93 56.71 -7.10
CA LYS A 239 4.56 56.37 -7.50
C LYS A 239 4.41 54.86 -7.73
N THR A 240 5.42 54.20 -8.29
CA THR A 240 5.44 52.73 -8.46
C THR A 240 5.52 52.01 -7.11
N ILE A 241 6.37 52.49 -6.18
CA ILE A 241 6.48 51.93 -4.83
C ILE A 241 5.17 52.09 -4.06
N LEU A 242 4.54 53.27 -4.13
CA LEU A 242 3.23 53.50 -3.48
C LEU A 242 2.13 52.59 -4.05
N LYS A 243 2.13 52.36 -5.37
CA LYS A 243 1.16 51.46 -6.01
C LYS A 243 1.39 50.00 -5.60
N ALA A 244 2.64 49.54 -5.59
CA ALA A 244 2.99 48.19 -5.12
C ALA A 244 2.65 47.98 -3.63
N TYR A 245 2.88 48.99 -2.79
CA TYR A 245 2.52 48.94 -1.37
C TYR A 245 1.00 48.91 -1.16
N GLN A 246 0.25 49.66 -1.97
CA GLN A 246 -1.22 49.65 -1.96
C GLN A 246 -1.79 48.31 -2.44
N GLU A 247 -1.14 47.67 -3.41
CA GLU A 247 -1.49 46.34 -3.91
C GLU A 247 -1.21 45.25 -2.87
N HIS A 248 -0.02 45.29 -2.25
CA HIS A 248 0.34 44.43 -1.12
C HIS A 248 -0.63 44.57 0.07
N GLN A 249 -1.12 45.77 0.37
CA GLN A 249 -2.16 45.96 1.39
C GLN A 249 -3.51 45.33 1.02
N LYS A 250 -3.89 45.34 -0.27
CA LYS A 250 -5.13 44.70 -0.72
C LYS A 250 -5.01 43.17 -0.66
N GLU A 251 -3.87 42.65 -1.10
CA GLU A 251 -3.57 41.22 -1.08
C GLU A 251 -3.49 40.67 0.34
N SER A 252 -2.80 41.37 1.24
CA SER A 252 -2.76 41.03 2.67
C SER A 252 -4.16 41.04 3.32
N LYS A 253 -5.03 42.00 2.96
CA LYS A 253 -6.42 42.03 3.44
C LYS A 253 -7.25 40.87 2.88
N ALA A 254 -7.08 40.52 1.61
CA ALA A 254 -7.76 39.38 1.01
C ALA A 254 -7.35 38.06 1.68
N GLN A 255 -6.05 37.89 1.96
CA GLN A 255 -5.51 36.71 2.61
C GLN A 255 -5.98 36.58 4.07
N ILE A 256 -6.13 37.70 4.79
CA ILE A 256 -6.72 37.71 6.13
C ILE A 256 -8.21 37.31 6.08
N GLU A 257 -8.97 37.77 5.10
CA GLU A 257 -10.39 37.42 4.96
C GLU A 257 -10.56 35.94 4.54
N GLU A 258 -9.68 35.42 3.68
CA GLU A 258 -9.63 34.01 3.31
C GLU A 258 -9.31 33.12 4.52
N LEU A 259 -8.28 33.44 5.29
CA LEU A 259 -7.94 32.73 6.52
C LEU A 259 -9.07 32.78 7.57
N LYS A 260 -9.83 33.89 7.61
CA LYS A 260 -10.98 34.03 8.50
C LYS A 260 -12.15 33.14 8.03
N GLN A 261 -12.42 33.08 6.73
CA GLN A 261 -13.39 32.13 6.17
C GLN A 261 -12.97 30.67 6.37
N GLU A 262 -11.67 30.36 6.27
CA GLU A 262 -11.13 29.03 6.56
C GLU A 262 -11.25 28.67 8.06
N LEU A 263 -11.10 29.65 8.95
CA LEU A 263 -11.37 29.48 10.38
C LEU A 263 -12.86 29.26 10.68
N ASP A 264 -13.75 29.99 10.01
CA ASP A 264 -15.21 29.91 10.21
C ASP A 264 -15.82 28.64 9.59
N THR A 265 -15.18 28.06 8.55
CA THR A 265 -15.57 26.77 7.96
C THR A 265 -14.96 25.56 8.68
N ARG A 266 -14.06 25.80 9.64
CA ARG A 266 -13.42 24.73 10.41
C ARG A 266 -14.45 24.08 11.36
N PRO A 267 -14.62 22.74 11.32
CA PRO A 267 -15.58 22.05 12.19
C PRO A 267 -15.31 22.35 13.66
N THR A 268 -16.33 22.83 14.37
CA THR A 268 -16.19 23.27 15.76
C THR A 268 -15.87 22.05 16.63
N LEU A 269 -15.06 22.20 17.69
CA LEU A 269 -14.72 21.10 18.61
C LEU A 269 -15.96 20.36 19.15
N LYS A 270 -17.11 21.05 19.27
CA LYS A 270 -18.40 20.48 19.63
C LYS A 270 -18.95 19.54 18.54
N GLU A 271 -18.83 19.91 17.28
CA GLU A 271 -19.25 19.11 16.12
C GLU A 271 -18.35 17.90 15.94
N VAL A 272 -17.04 18.05 16.09
CA VAL A 272 -16.08 16.93 16.06
C VAL A 272 -16.36 15.94 17.20
N LYS A 273 -16.68 16.44 18.41
CA LYS A 273 -17.11 15.57 19.52
C LYS A 273 -18.44 14.86 19.23
N LEU A 274 -19.38 15.53 18.55
CA LEU A 274 -20.66 14.95 18.17
C LEU A 274 -20.50 13.88 17.08
N TYR A 275 -19.65 14.13 16.08
CA TYR A 275 -19.29 13.14 15.06
C TYR A 275 -18.53 11.95 15.66
N LYS A 276 -17.59 12.20 16.58
CA LYS A 276 -16.90 11.13 17.32
C LYS A 276 -17.86 10.30 18.16
N HIS A 277 -18.85 10.92 18.81
CA HIS A 277 -19.86 10.20 19.58
C HIS A 277 -20.83 9.42 18.69
N LYS A 278 -21.24 9.98 17.55
CA LYS A 278 -22.03 9.28 16.53
C LYS A 278 -21.27 8.08 15.95
N LEU A 279 -19.98 8.24 15.65
CA LEU A 279 -19.11 7.16 15.18
C LEU A 279 -18.98 6.06 16.23
N ARG A 280 -18.76 6.41 17.50
CA ARG A 280 -18.68 5.43 18.59
C ARG A 280 -20.00 4.67 18.80
N ARG A 281 -21.15 5.32 18.60
CA ARG A 281 -22.46 4.65 18.61
C ARG A 281 -22.64 3.71 17.42
N LEU A 282 -22.24 4.14 16.22
CA LEU A 282 -22.30 3.31 15.01
C LEU A 282 -21.34 2.12 15.09
N GLU A 283 -20.14 2.30 15.64
CA GLU A 283 -19.19 1.20 15.92
C GLU A 283 -19.74 0.22 16.96
N GLY A 284 -20.43 0.72 17.98
CA GLY A 284 -21.13 -0.14 18.96
C GLY A 284 -22.22 -1.00 18.32
N LEU A 285 -23.03 -0.42 17.42
CA LEU A 285 -24.03 -1.18 16.66
C LEU A 285 -23.39 -2.16 15.65
N ASN A 286 -22.27 -1.79 15.02
CA ASN A 286 -21.58 -2.63 14.04
C ASN A 286 -20.87 -3.84 14.71
N LYS A 287 -20.39 -3.67 15.95
CA LYS A 287 -19.82 -4.77 16.75
C LYS A 287 -20.82 -5.88 17.10
N HIS A 288 -22.13 -5.61 17.05
CA HIS A 288 -23.16 -6.59 17.36
C HIS A 288 -23.76 -7.25 16.09
N ASN A 289 -23.49 -6.69 14.91
CA ASN A 289 -24.00 -7.19 13.63
C ASN A 289 -22.99 -8.07 12.87
N ASN A 290 -21.71 -8.12 13.26
CA ASN A 290 -20.68 -8.92 12.60
C ASN A 290 -20.41 -10.29 13.28
N ALA A 291 -21.46 -10.98 13.71
CA ALA A 291 -21.41 -12.41 14.05
C ALA A 291 -21.82 -13.32 12.87
N ARG A 292 -22.06 -12.76 11.68
CA ARG A 292 -22.18 -13.51 10.43
C ARG A 292 -21.32 -12.84 9.37
N LEU A 293 -20.35 -13.58 8.84
CA LEU A 293 -19.65 -13.23 7.61
C LEU A 293 -20.68 -12.95 6.50
N PRO A 294 -20.43 -11.92 5.69
CA PRO A 294 -20.47 -12.12 4.25
C PRO A 294 -19.12 -11.71 3.64
N GLU A 295 -18.76 -12.47 2.62
CA GLU A 295 -17.70 -12.16 1.68
C GLU A 295 -17.90 -10.82 0.96
N ASP A 296 -16.78 -10.35 0.43
CA ASP A 296 -16.58 -9.36 -0.61
C ASP A 296 -17.12 -7.94 -0.40
N GLY A 297 -16.16 -7.02 -0.24
CA GLY A 297 -16.42 -5.59 -0.21
C GLY A 297 -15.18 -4.78 0.15
N ASN A 298 -14.26 -4.63 -0.82
CA ASN A 298 -13.28 -3.55 -0.96
C ASN A 298 -12.88 -2.79 0.33
N ILE A 299 -12.29 -3.51 1.28
CA ILE A 299 -11.73 -2.92 2.51
C ILE A 299 -10.44 -2.20 2.11
N SER A 300 -10.42 -0.88 2.26
CA SER A 300 -9.25 0.00 2.05
C SER A 300 -7.98 -0.65 2.62
N ASP A 301 -6.89 -0.63 1.86
CA ASP A 301 -5.61 -1.27 2.24
C ASP A 301 -5.13 -0.84 3.64
N GLN A 302 -5.50 0.38 4.05
CA GLN A 302 -5.20 0.93 5.38
C GLN A 302 -5.95 0.23 6.53
N ALA A 303 -7.16 -0.30 6.28
CA ALA A 303 -7.90 -1.08 7.27
C ALA A 303 -7.38 -2.52 7.37
N LYS A 304 -6.91 -3.11 6.26
CA LYS A 304 -6.21 -4.41 6.29
C LYS A 304 -4.88 -4.30 7.02
N GLU A 305 -4.12 -3.24 6.76
CA GLU A 305 -2.86 -2.95 7.44
C GLU A 305 -3.07 -2.70 8.94
N ALA A 306 -4.12 -1.95 9.33
CA ALA A 306 -4.47 -1.78 10.74
C ALA A 306 -4.84 -3.10 11.43
N ILE A 307 -5.56 -4.00 10.75
CA ILE A 307 -5.89 -5.33 11.27
C ILE A 307 -4.62 -6.17 11.43
N MET A 308 -3.75 -6.21 10.41
CA MET A 308 -2.49 -6.95 10.51
C MET A 308 -1.57 -6.40 11.60
N CYS A 309 -1.41 -5.08 11.70
CA CYS A 309 -0.64 -4.44 12.76
C CYS A 309 -1.18 -4.80 14.15
N SER A 310 -2.51 -4.83 14.33
CA SER A 310 -3.11 -5.25 15.59
C SER A 310 -2.86 -6.74 15.91
N HIS A 311 -2.86 -7.60 14.88
CA HIS A 311 -2.58 -9.03 15.02
C HIS A 311 -1.11 -9.28 15.39
N TYR A 312 -0.18 -8.63 14.70
CA TYR A 312 1.25 -8.74 15.01
C TYR A 312 1.59 -8.17 16.39
N HIS A 313 0.97 -7.05 16.77
CA HIS A 313 1.15 -6.50 18.10
C HIS A 313 0.62 -7.44 19.20
N HIS A 314 -0.51 -8.11 18.96
CA HIS A 314 -1.04 -9.10 19.89
C HIS A 314 -0.11 -10.31 20.04
N LEU A 315 0.40 -10.86 18.94
CA LEU A 315 1.31 -11.99 18.94
C LEU A 315 2.64 -11.66 19.62
N LEU A 316 3.18 -10.46 19.38
CA LEU A 316 4.39 -9.99 20.08
C LEU A 316 4.16 -9.86 21.59
N ASN A 317 2.98 -9.41 22.01
CA ASN A 317 2.62 -9.37 23.44
C ASN A 317 2.49 -10.76 24.05
N GLU A 318 1.94 -11.75 23.33
CA GLU A 318 1.89 -13.13 23.80
C GLU A 318 3.30 -13.72 23.96
N ILE A 319 4.18 -13.52 22.96
CA ILE A 319 5.58 -13.95 23.04
C ILE A 319 6.30 -13.26 24.21
N ASN A 320 6.09 -11.96 24.40
CA ASN A 320 6.64 -11.22 25.53
C ASN A 320 6.14 -11.77 26.87
N SER A 321 4.86 -12.13 26.96
CA SER A 321 4.27 -12.72 28.18
C SER A 321 4.87 -14.07 28.53
N ILE A 322 5.18 -14.91 27.52
CA ILE A 322 5.85 -16.19 27.70
C ILE A 322 7.28 -15.98 28.22
N LEU A 323 7.98 -14.97 27.69
CA LEU A 323 9.36 -14.65 28.07
C LEU A 323 9.48 -13.95 29.43
N THR A 324 8.46 -13.18 29.83
CA THR A 324 8.44 -12.44 31.11
C THR A 324 7.82 -13.24 32.26
N ASN A 325 7.24 -14.42 31.98
CA ASN A 325 6.68 -15.29 33.00
C ASN A 325 7.77 -15.80 33.97
N PRO A 326 7.64 -15.60 35.30
CA PRO A 326 8.65 -15.96 36.29
C PRO A 326 8.99 -17.47 36.34
N ASN A 327 8.14 -18.34 35.77
CA ASN A 327 8.30 -19.79 35.74
C ASN A 327 8.71 -20.36 34.36
N ALA A 328 9.08 -19.51 33.38
CA ALA A 328 9.50 -19.99 32.06
C ALA A 328 10.90 -20.63 32.10
N PRO A 329 11.13 -21.76 31.39
CA PRO A 329 12.37 -22.53 31.44
C PRO A 329 13.58 -21.81 30.80
N LEU A 330 13.35 -20.75 30.02
CA LEU A 330 14.38 -20.01 29.30
C LEU A 330 14.44 -18.57 29.82
N ARG A 331 15.12 -18.36 30.95
CA ARG A 331 15.50 -17.01 31.41
C ARG A 331 16.58 -16.44 30.49
N LEU A 332 16.21 -16.02 29.29
CA LEU A 332 17.13 -15.40 28.34
C LEU A 332 17.11 -13.87 28.51
N HIS A 333 18.25 -13.38 28.96
CA HIS A 333 18.75 -12.00 28.90
C HIS A 333 17.82 -10.89 29.39
N ARG A 334 17.74 -10.74 30.71
CA ARG A 334 17.18 -9.55 31.37
C ARG A 334 18.10 -8.34 31.13
N GLN A 335 17.99 -7.67 29.99
CA GLN A 335 18.53 -6.31 29.86
C GLN A 335 17.59 -5.32 30.56
N LYS A 336 18.20 -4.49 31.41
CA LYS A 336 17.56 -3.50 32.27
C LYS A 336 16.88 -2.44 31.38
N PRO A 337 15.59 -2.10 31.57
CA PRO A 337 14.92 -1.12 30.73
C PRO A 337 15.50 0.27 30.99
N SER A 338 16.20 0.83 30.00
CA SER A 338 16.57 2.25 29.96
C SER A 338 15.33 3.06 29.62
N SER A 339 15.03 4.04 30.46
CA SER A 339 13.85 4.90 30.40
C SER A 339 13.88 5.87 29.20
N VAL A 340 13.45 5.47 28.00
CA VAL A 340 13.16 6.42 26.90
C VAL A 340 12.05 5.90 25.98
N THR A 341 10.95 6.68 25.93
CA THR A 341 9.85 6.75 24.95
C THR A 341 9.02 5.50 24.62
N LEU A 342 7.74 5.60 24.99
CA LEU A 342 6.59 4.71 24.75
C LEU A 342 6.40 4.38 23.25
N ASP A 343 5.97 3.14 22.98
CA ASP A 343 5.42 2.57 21.74
C ASP A 343 6.39 1.96 20.71
N SER A 344 7.60 2.48 20.48
CA SER A 344 8.56 1.84 19.53
C SER A 344 9.72 1.08 20.20
N ALA A 345 9.95 1.30 21.49
CA ALA A 345 11.03 0.66 22.24
C ALA A 345 10.62 -0.64 22.96
N GLU A 346 9.33 -0.94 23.05
CA GLU A 346 8.79 -2.01 23.91
C GLU A 346 9.18 -3.43 23.45
N PHE A 347 9.42 -3.62 22.15
CA PHE A 347 9.79 -4.92 21.57
C PHE A 347 11.24 -5.01 21.08
N GLN A 348 12.03 -3.94 21.24
CA GLN A 348 13.47 -3.93 20.89
C GLN A 348 14.25 -5.03 21.63
N THR A 349 13.82 -5.37 22.84
CA THR A 349 14.41 -6.42 23.67
C THR A 349 14.09 -7.84 23.17
N LEU A 350 13.04 -8.02 22.36
CA LEU A 350 12.63 -9.31 21.81
C LEU A 350 13.36 -9.65 20.50
N LEU A 351 13.83 -8.63 19.79
CA LEU A 351 14.38 -8.74 18.44
C LEU A 351 15.59 -9.70 18.37
N PRO A 352 16.59 -9.63 19.28
CA PRO A 352 17.72 -10.57 19.29
C PRO A 352 17.30 -12.02 19.57
N THR A 353 16.27 -12.21 20.38
CA THR A 353 15.76 -13.54 20.75
C THR A 353 15.00 -14.17 19.58
N LEU A 354 14.15 -13.40 18.91
CA LEU A 354 13.46 -13.84 17.69
C LEU A 354 14.43 -14.17 16.56
N GLU A 355 15.50 -13.37 16.42
CA GLU A 355 16.56 -13.63 15.44
C GLU A 355 17.26 -14.97 15.72
N SER A 356 17.65 -15.21 16.99
CA SER A 356 18.24 -16.49 17.41
C SER A 356 17.29 -17.69 17.18
N TRP A 357 16.00 -17.55 17.51
CA TRP A 357 15.00 -18.60 17.25
C TRP A 357 14.80 -18.87 15.77
N SER A 358 14.81 -17.83 14.93
CA SER A 358 14.69 -18.00 13.48
C SER A 358 15.89 -18.74 12.89
N GLN A 359 17.11 -18.45 13.38
CA GLN A 359 18.33 -19.16 13.00
C GLN A 359 18.29 -20.62 13.46
N GLN A 360 17.84 -20.89 14.70
CA GLN A 360 17.66 -22.25 15.21
C GLN A 360 16.62 -23.05 14.43
N LEU A 361 15.50 -22.43 14.08
CA LEU A 361 14.46 -23.05 13.25
C LEU A 361 14.99 -23.34 11.84
N HIS A 362 15.80 -22.45 11.28
CA HIS A 362 16.46 -22.67 9.99
C HIS A 362 17.43 -23.86 10.04
N LEU A 363 18.24 -23.96 11.09
CA LEU A 363 19.15 -25.10 11.29
C LEU A 363 18.39 -26.43 11.48
N LEU A 364 17.27 -26.43 12.19
CA LEU A 364 16.39 -27.61 12.33
C LEU A 364 15.73 -28.00 11.00
N LYS A 365 15.36 -27.01 10.18
CA LYS A 365 14.79 -27.26 8.85
C LYS A 365 15.84 -27.82 7.88
N VAL A 366 17.07 -27.33 7.91
CA VAL A 366 18.18 -27.88 7.10
C VAL A 366 18.53 -29.31 7.54
N ASN A 367 18.53 -29.60 8.84
CA ASN A 367 18.80 -30.94 9.36
C ASN A 367 17.69 -31.96 9.06
N THR A 368 16.41 -31.54 9.10
CA THR A 368 15.29 -32.42 8.70
C THR A 368 15.27 -32.67 7.19
N THR A 369 15.76 -31.72 6.37
CA THR A 369 15.93 -31.92 4.92
C THR A 369 17.10 -32.85 4.60
N CYS A 370 18.17 -32.87 5.43
CA CYS A 370 19.30 -33.80 5.29
C CYS A 370 19.03 -35.24 5.77
N LEU A 371 17.96 -35.47 6.54
CA LEU A 371 17.56 -36.82 6.99
C LEU A 371 16.58 -37.53 6.03
N GLN A 372 16.07 -36.86 4.99
CA GLN A 372 15.18 -37.46 3.99
C GLN A 372 15.82 -38.54 3.09
N PRO A 373 17.13 -38.56 2.78
CA PRO A 373 17.70 -39.66 1.98
C PRO A 373 17.98 -40.93 2.80
N PHE A 374 18.02 -40.85 4.14
CA PHE A 374 18.48 -41.97 4.97
C PHE A 374 17.38 -42.96 5.39
N VAL A 375 16.11 -42.64 5.13
CA VAL A 375 14.96 -43.53 5.44
C VAL A 375 14.60 -44.45 4.26
N SER A 376 15.20 -44.25 3.08
CA SER A 376 14.90 -45.06 1.88
C SER A 376 15.74 -46.34 1.72
N LEU A 377 16.61 -46.68 2.67
CA LEU A 377 17.54 -47.82 2.57
C LEU A 377 17.20 -49.06 3.43
N THR A 378 16.04 -49.10 4.10
CA THR A 378 15.67 -50.24 4.96
C THR A 378 14.37 -50.96 4.60
N THR A 379 13.73 -50.66 3.48
CA THR A 379 12.58 -51.45 2.98
C THR A 379 12.94 -52.17 1.69
N GLY A 380 13.51 -53.36 1.87
CA GLY A 380 13.76 -54.30 0.79
C GLY A 380 12.47 -54.67 0.05
N LYS A 381 12.47 -54.47 -1.26
CA LYS A 381 11.65 -55.23 -2.20
C LYS A 381 12.49 -55.61 -3.40
N LYS A 382 12.73 -56.91 -3.51
CA LYS A 382 13.26 -57.61 -4.68
C LYS A 382 12.50 -57.13 -5.93
N ASN A 383 13.21 -56.56 -6.89
CA ASN A 383 12.75 -56.51 -8.26
C ASN A 383 13.72 -57.29 -9.14
N ILE A 384 13.13 -58.26 -9.83
CA ILE A 384 13.72 -59.20 -10.77
C ILE A 384 14.26 -58.39 -11.95
N VAL A 385 15.57 -58.52 -12.20
CA VAL A 385 16.24 -57.94 -13.36
C VAL A 385 16.00 -58.86 -14.55
N SER A 386 15.19 -58.40 -15.51
CA SER A 386 15.18 -58.92 -16.88
C SER A 386 16.41 -58.36 -17.61
N HIS A 387 17.47 -59.17 -17.67
CA HIS A 387 18.65 -58.90 -18.49
C HIS A 387 18.29 -59.03 -19.98
N SER A 388 18.30 -57.90 -20.68
CA SER A 388 18.54 -57.85 -22.13
C SER A 388 20.03 -58.10 -22.37
N SER A 389 20.35 -59.24 -22.98
CA SER A 389 21.69 -59.53 -23.49
C SER A 389 21.70 -59.35 -25.00
N PHE A 390 22.54 -58.41 -25.42
CA PHE A 390 23.14 -58.35 -26.74
C PHE A 390 23.69 -59.72 -27.16
N SER A 391 23.49 -60.12 -28.42
CA SER A 391 24.44 -60.97 -29.13
C SER A 391 24.54 -60.55 -30.59
N VAL A 392 25.78 -60.34 -31.00
CA VAL A 392 26.30 -60.08 -32.34
C VAL A 392 26.88 -61.40 -32.88
N GLN A 393 26.99 -61.52 -34.23
CA GLN A 393 27.60 -62.59 -35.05
C GLN A 393 26.78 -63.89 -35.20
N SER A 394 26.61 -64.48 -36.39
CA SER A 394 27.22 -64.32 -37.72
C SER A 394 26.19 -64.32 -38.85
#